data_AF-A0A959SP76-F1
#
_entry.id   AF-A0A959SP76-F1
#
_cell.length_a   1.000
_cell.length_b   1.000
_cell.length_c   1.000
_cell.angle_alpha   90.00
_cell.angle_beta   90.00
_cell.angle_gamma   90.00
#
_symmetry.space_group_name_H-M   'P 1'
#
loop_
_entity.id
_entity.type
_entity.pdbx_description
1 polymer ?
#
loop_
_entity_poly.entity_id
_entity_poly.type
_entity_poly.pdbx_seq_one_letter_code
_entity_poly.pdbx_strand_id
1 'polypeptide(L)'
;WALLPDQLGTAWQLPNLSSIGAPWFTSVDLCADGRVYVGQDDGTLRGYTAANGTGGSVAQLSPGFRATRCATVGDLLVSTQRHFVTQENRLGIHFRLSGSLVQEQPLDVDPVGLYVRDAEHVLVFGNRNGQGRLLDRTLVGGGTWEAYVWPQPISAVAAVGSQSWLVALADGGLQRFTYGGSGAVPLGSTPVLSTLAFDAVNGWVYGGTGFQVLRIDPGSGATEPAWTVNGPVLRVLPLLNR
;
A
#
# COMPACT_ATOMS: atom_id res chain seq x y z
N TRP A 1 25.27 -4.50 -8.24
CA TRP A 1 25.43 -3.41 -7.25
C TRP A 1 24.15 -3.26 -6.47
N ALA A 2 23.84 -4.21 -5.57
CA ALA A 2 22.98 -3.86 -4.43
C ALA A 2 23.57 -2.55 -3.89
N LEU A 3 22.76 -1.51 -3.73
CA LEU A 3 23.25 -0.24 -3.19
C LEU A 3 23.94 -0.59 -1.87
N LEU A 4 25.26 -0.67 -1.90
CA LEU A 4 26.10 -0.61 -0.73
C LEU A 4 25.72 0.71 -0.05
N PRO A 5 25.64 0.77 1.27
CA PRO A 5 25.39 2.02 1.96
C PRO A 5 26.61 2.92 1.75
N ASP A 6 26.59 3.73 0.69
CA ASP A 6 27.61 4.72 0.38
C ASP A 6 27.23 6.08 0.98
N GLN A 7 27.24 6.12 2.32
CA GLN A 7 27.90 7.15 3.17
C GLN A 7 27.79 8.65 2.80
N LEU A 8 26.80 9.10 2.02
CA LEU A 8 26.40 10.50 1.85
C LEU A 8 24.88 10.56 1.57
N GLY A 9 24.08 10.96 2.58
CA GLY A 9 22.67 11.30 2.38
C GLY A 9 21.61 10.34 2.96
N THR A 10 22.00 9.26 3.65
CA THR A 10 21.03 8.43 4.39
C THR A 10 20.51 9.19 5.62
N ALA A 11 19.27 9.70 5.56
CA ALA A 11 18.66 10.43 6.67
C ALA A 11 18.52 9.55 7.93
N TRP A 12 18.18 8.27 7.76
CA TRP A 12 18.13 7.26 8.83
C TRP A 12 17.89 5.85 8.24
N GLN A 13 18.06 4.81 9.06
CA GLN A 13 17.79 3.42 8.69
C GLN A 13 17.17 2.64 9.86
N LEU A 14 16.37 1.63 9.54
CA LEU A 14 15.80 0.69 10.52
C LEU A 14 16.39 -0.70 10.29
N PRO A 15 17.30 -1.18 11.16
CA PRO A 15 17.91 -2.50 10.98
C PRO A 15 16.89 -3.62 11.17
N ASN A 16 17.14 -4.76 10.51
CA ASN A 16 16.46 -6.01 10.86
C ASN A 16 16.97 -6.49 12.21
N LEU A 17 16.09 -6.54 13.21
CA LEU A 17 16.41 -6.98 14.57
C LEU A 17 15.95 -8.42 14.84
N SER A 18 15.41 -9.13 13.84
CA SER A 18 14.99 -10.52 13.98
C SER A 18 16.18 -11.45 14.11
N SER A 19 16.09 -12.39 15.06
CA SER A 19 16.95 -13.57 15.14
C SER A 19 16.35 -14.80 14.45
N ILE A 20 15.12 -14.70 13.92
CA ILE A 20 14.32 -15.81 13.40
C ILE A 20 13.85 -15.45 11.98
N GLY A 21 14.49 -16.04 10.97
CA GLY A 21 14.01 -16.12 9.58
C GLY A 21 13.68 -14.79 8.86
N ALA A 22 13.36 -14.91 7.57
CA ALA A 22 12.87 -13.81 6.74
C ALA A 22 11.46 -14.15 6.23
N PRO A 23 10.57 -13.15 6.03
CA PRO A 23 10.83 -11.71 6.09
C PRO A 23 10.49 -11.06 7.46
N TRP A 24 11.38 -10.19 7.96
CA TRP A 24 11.14 -9.40 9.19
C TRP A 24 10.21 -8.20 8.97
N PHE A 25 10.32 -7.53 7.82
CA PHE A 25 9.45 -6.42 7.45
C PHE A 25 8.32 -6.94 6.55
N THR A 26 7.08 -6.65 6.90
CA THR A 26 5.88 -7.17 6.24
C THR A 26 5.12 -6.11 5.46
N SER A 27 5.30 -4.83 5.82
CA SER A 27 4.74 -3.69 5.10
C SER A 27 5.54 -2.41 5.36
N VAL A 28 5.41 -1.46 4.43
CA VAL A 28 5.95 -0.10 4.55
C VAL A 28 5.00 0.84 3.82
N ASP A 29 4.42 1.81 4.52
CA ASP A 29 3.49 2.78 3.95
C ASP A 29 3.76 4.19 4.49
N LEU A 30 3.82 5.16 3.59
CA LEU A 30 3.83 6.58 3.94
C LEU A 30 2.38 7.04 4.13
N CYS A 31 2.03 7.43 5.35
CA CYS A 31 0.67 7.85 5.70
C CYS A 31 0.49 9.37 5.64
N ALA A 32 -0.76 9.83 5.61
CA ALA A 32 -1.12 11.23 5.46
C ALA A 32 -0.63 12.12 6.62
N ASP A 33 -0.35 11.54 7.79
CA ASP A 33 0.22 12.21 8.95
C ASP A 33 1.75 12.40 8.86
N GLY A 34 2.35 12.10 7.70
CA GLY A 34 3.78 12.30 7.44
C GLY A 34 4.68 11.26 8.08
N ARG A 35 4.10 10.20 8.67
CA ARG A 35 4.86 9.07 9.23
C ARG A 35 4.97 7.94 8.22
N VAL A 36 6.12 7.26 8.27
CA VAL A 36 6.32 5.96 7.63
C VAL A 36 5.94 4.89 8.64
N TYR A 37 4.94 4.09 8.31
CA TYR A 37 4.51 2.96 9.10
C TYR A 37 5.12 1.68 8.55
N VAL A 38 5.70 0.88 9.43
CA VAL A 38 6.39 -0.37 9.09
C VAL A 38 5.77 -1.51 9.88
N GLY A 39 5.19 -2.48 9.16
CA GLY A 39 4.73 -3.74 9.74
C GLY A 39 5.90 -4.69 9.94
N GLN A 40 5.92 -5.39 11.07
CA GLN A 40 7.00 -6.28 11.44
C GLN A 40 6.50 -7.67 11.80
N ASP A 41 7.38 -8.67 11.65
CA ASP A 41 7.06 -10.06 11.94
C ASP A 41 6.87 -10.36 13.43
N ASP A 42 7.16 -9.42 14.31
CA ASP A 42 6.79 -9.52 15.73
C ASP A 42 5.30 -9.20 16.00
N GLY A 43 4.51 -8.93 14.95
CA GLY A 43 3.10 -8.58 15.08
C GLY A 43 2.89 -7.13 15.48
N THR A 44 3.86 -6.24 15.24
CA THR A 44 3.70 -4.81 15.48
C THR A 44 3.64 -3.99 14.19
N LEU A 45 2.90 -2.88 14.24
CA LEU A 45 2.91 -1.84 13.22
C LEU A 45 3.44 -0.55 13.86
N ARG A 46 4.62 -0.11 13.41
CA ARG A 46 5.38 0.97 14.04
C ARG A 46 5.44 2.20 13.15
N GLY A 47 5.10 3.36 13.70
CA GLY A 47 5.17 4.64 13.01
C GLY A 47 6.45 5.40 13.32
N TYR A 48 7.14 5.85 12.27
CA TYR A 48 8.38 6.60 12.32
C TYR A 48 8.23 7.93 11.60
N THR A 49 8.85 8.98 12.14
CA THR A 49 8.94 10.27 11.46
C THR A 49 9.79 10.12 10.19
N ALA A 50 9.23 10.44 9.02
CA ALA A 50 9.89 10.18 7.73
C ALA A 50 11.26 10.89 7.60
N ALA A 51 11.44 12.05 8.22
CA ALA A 51 12.66 12.85 8.10
C ALA A 51 13.85 12.29 8.90
N ASN A 52 13.62 11.62 10.03
CA ASN A 52 14.70 11.28 10.97
C ASN A 52 14.56 9.91 11.67
N GLY A 53 13.52 9.14 11.36
CA GLY A 53 13.32 7.81 11.93
C GLY A 53 12.90 7.80 13.39
N THR A 54 12.56 8.95 13.99
CA THR A 54 12.10 9.00 15.37
C THR A 54 10.75 8.27 15.48
N GLY A 55 10.71 7.21 16.28
CA GLY A 55 9.49 6.44 16.54
C GLY A 55 8.49 7.21 17.40
N GLY A 56 7.21 6.88 17.29
CA GLY A 56 6.19 7.53 18.12
C GLY A 56 4.83 6.88 18.20
N SER A 57 4.59 5.74 17.54
CA SER A 57 3.34 4.98 17.67
C SER A 57 3.61 3.50 17.43
N VAL A 58 3.07 2.63 18.28
CA VAL A 58 3.19 1.18 18.14
C VAL A 58 1.80 0.58 18.30
N ALA A 59 1.24 0.06 17.21
CA ALA A 59 0.02 -0.76 17.28
C ALA A 59 0.41 -2.23 17.40
N GLN A 60 -0.17 -2.90 18.40
CA GLN A 60 -0.05 -4.35 18.57
C GLN A 60 -1.15 -5.01 17.75
N LEU A 61 -0.78 -5.81 16.77
CA LEU A 61 -1.73 -6.56 15.95
C LEU A 61 -2.19 -7.81 16.72
N SER A 62 -3.34 -8.36 16.33
CA SER A 62 -3.81 -9.62 16.90
C SER A 62 -2.78 -10.74 16.73
N PRO A 63 -2.69 -11.69 17.69
CA PRO A 63 -1.77 -12.82 17.59
C PRO A 63 -1.92 -13.55 16.25
N GLY A 64 -0.80 -13.84 15.60
CA GLY A 64 -0.81 -14.51 14.30
C GLY A 64 -0.87 -13.59 13.07
N PHE A 65 -1.10 -12.28 13.25
CA PHE A 65 -1.34 -11.36 12.14
C PHE A 65 -0.16 -10.42 11.89
N ARG A 66 -0.02 -10.05 10.62
CA ARG A 66 0.98 -9.11 10.09
C ARG A 66 0.30 -8.06 9.24
N ALA A 67 0.71 -6.81 9.38
CA ALA A 67 0.20 -5.72 8.56
C ALA A 67 0.73 -5.85 7.12
N THR A 68 -0.14 -5.68 6.14
CA THR A 68 0.20 -5.71 4.71
C THR A 68 0.11 -4.33 4.06
N ARG A 69 -0.84 -3.49 4.50
CA ARG A 69 -0.98 -2.06 4.19
C ARG A 69 -1.51 -1.32 5.39
N CYS A 70 -1.26 -0.02 5.49
CA CYS A 70 -1.93 0.85 6.44
C CYS A 70 -2.21 2.26 5.90
N ALA A 71 -3.16 2.93 6.54
CA ALA A 71 -3.56 4.31 6.30
C ALA A 71 -4.00 4.97 7.61
N THR A 72 -3.93 6.30 7.66
CA THR A 72 -4.38 7.08 8.82
C THR A 72 -5.67 7.83 8.49
N VAL A 73 -6.68 7.69 9.35
CA VAL A 73 -7.99 8.36 9.23
C VAL A 73 -8.29 9.07 10.54
N GLY A 74 -8.09 10.39 10.58
CA GLY A 74 -8.17 11.16 11.83
C GLY A 74 -7.26 10.59 12.92
N ASP A 75 -7.86 10.17 14.04
CA ASP A 75 -7.15 9.55 15.17
C ASP A 75 -6.99 8.04 15.07
N LEU A 76 -7.36 7.45 13.94
CA LEU A 76 -7.27 6.01 13.69
C LEU A 76 -6.09 5.66 12.79
N LEU A 77 -5.46 4.54 13.12
CA LEU A 77 -4.55 3.79 12.26
C LEU A 77 -5.28 2.54 11.79
N VAL A 78 -5.53 2.47 10.49
CA VAL A 78 -6.24 1.38 9.84
C VAL A 78 -5.23 0.54 9.08
N SER A 79 -5.27 -0.78 9.25
CA SER A 79 -4.38 -1.70 8.55
C SER A 79 -5.12 -2.87 7.95
N THR A 80 -4.73 -3.27 6.74
CA THR A 80 -5.04 -4.61 6.26
C THR A 80 -4.01 -5.56 6.85
N GLN A 81 -4.48 -6.71 7.32
CA GLN A 81 -3.66 -7.67 8.04
C GLN A 81 -3.91 -9.06 7.50
N ARG A 82 -2.87 -9.89 7.54
CA ARG A 82 -2.91 -11.28 7.09
C ARG A 82 -2.39 -12.21 8.17
N HIS A 83 -3.11 -13.29 8.44
CA HIS A 83 -2.62 -14.33 9.33
C HIS A 83 -1.48 -15.09 8.65
N PHE A 84 -0.32 -15.23 9.30
CA PHE A 84 0.82 -15.92 8.69
C PHE A 84 0.63 -17.43 8.47
N VAL A 85 -0.29 -18.08 9.20
CA VAL A 85 -0.63 -19.50 9.04
C VAL A 85 -1.87 -19.67 8.16
N THR A 86 -3.02 -19.15 8.62
CA THR A 86 -4.31 -19.41 7.97
C THR A 86 -4.55 -18.60 6.71
N GLN A 87 -3.72 -17.58 6.43
CA GLN A 87 -3.88 -16.62 5.34
C GLN A 87 -5.19 -15.82 5.40
N GLU A 88 -5.89 -15.84 6.54
CA GLU A 88 -7.07 -15.01 6.79
C GLU A 88 -6.71 -13.52 6.69
N ASN A 89 -7.55 -12.74 6.02
CA ASN A 89 -7.40 -11.30 5.91
C ASN A 89 -8.40 -10.58 6.80
N ARG A 90 -7.96 -9.48 7.42
CA ARG A 90 -8.82 -8.58 8.19
C ARG A 90 -8.39 -7.12 8.06
N LEU A 91 -9.32 -6.23 8.36
CA LEU A 91 -9.06 -4.83 8.63
C LEU A 91 -8.93 -4.67 10.15
N GLY A 92 -7.79 -4.19 10.63
CA GLY A 92 -7.59 -3.81 12.02
C GLY A 92 -7.61 -2.30 12.18
N ILE A 93 -8.34 -1.82 13.16
CA ILE A 93 -8.53 -0.39 13.43
C ILE A 93 -8.00 -0.13 14.83
N HIS A 94 -7.00 0.74 14.94
CA HIS A 94 -6.34 1.09 16.19
C HIS A 94 -6.40 2.58 16.41
N PHE A 95 -6.36 3.03 17.66
CA PHE A 95 -6.03 4.42 17.93
C PHE A 95 -4.59 4.69 17.49
N ARG A 96 -4.40 5.73 16.69
CA ARG A 96 -3.11 6.06 16.04
C ARG A 96 -2.03 6.42 17.05
N LEU A 97 -2.38 7.08 18.15
CA LEU A 97 -1.43 7.52 19.18
C LEU A 97 -1.08 6.41 20.17
N SER A 98 -2.09 5.75 20.76
CA SER A 98 -1.86 4.72 21.77
C SER A 98 -1.56 3.34 21.17
N GLY A 99 -1.93 3.11 19.90
CA GLY A 99 -1.87 1.81 19.27
C GLY A 99 -2.90 0.79 19.78
N SER A 100 -3.82 1.22 20.64
CA SER A 100 -4.86 0.35 21.21
C SER A 100 -5.84 -0.08 20.12
N LEU A 101 -6.16 -1.37 20.09
CA LEU A 101 -7.15 -1.92 19.17
C LEU A 101 -8.54 -1.36 19.49
N VAL A 102 -9.24 -0.87 18.46
CA VAL A 102 -10.62 -0.40 18.52
C VAL A 102 -11.56 -1.50 18.03
N GLN A 103 -11.29 -2.02 16.84
CA GLN A 103 -12.13 -3.02 16.19
C GLN A 103 -11.32 -3.79 15.15
N GLU A 104 -11.74 -5.02 14.88
CA GLU A 104 -11.33 -5.79 13.72
C GLU A 104 -12.53 -6.18 12.88
N GLN A 105 -12.33 -6.27 11.57
CA GLN A 105 -13.37 -6.64 10.63
C GLN A 105 -12.81 -7.64 9.62
N PRO A 106 -13.48 -8.77 9.34
CA PRO A 106 -12.98 -9.73 8.35
C PRO A 106 -12.94 -9.12 6.94
N LEU A 107 -11.98 -9.58 6.14
CA LEU A 107 -11.84 -9.29 4.71
C LEU A 107 -11.85 -10.61 3.94
N ASP A 108 -12.71 -10.69 2.93
CA ASP A 108 -12.84 -11.83 2.02
C ASP A 108 -12.06 -11.63 0.71
N VAL A 109 -11.18 -10.62 0.67
CA VAL A 109 -10.27 -10.30 -0.43
C VAL A 109 -8.83 -10.44 0.03
N ASP A 110 -7.90 -10.74 -0.87
CA ASP A 110 -6.46 -10.58 -0.67
C ASP A 110 -6.06 -9.12 -0.96
N PRO A 111 -5.72 -8.28 0.04
CA PRO A 111 -5.56 -6.85 -0.16
C PRO A 111 -4.28 -6.48 -0.92
N VAL A 112 -4.41 -5.59 -1.90
CA VAL A 112 -3.31 -5.02 -2.70
C VAL A 112 -3.05 -3.56 -2.32
N GLY A 113 -4.10 -2.81 -1.97
CA GLY A 113 -4.02 -1.41 -1.56
C GLY A 113 -5.09 -1.02 -0.55
N LEU A 114 -4.78 -0.03 0.27
CA LEU A 114 -5.66 0.56 1.28
C LEU A 114 -5.58 2.08 1.15
N TYR A 115 -6.72 2.75 0.96
CA TYR A 115 -6.78 4.20 0.80
C TYR A 115 -7.91 4.79 1.63
N VAL A 116 -7.73 6.02 2.09
CA VAL A 116 -8.77 6.78 2.77
C VAL A 116 -9.75 7.31 1.73
N ARG A 117 -11.06 7.11 1.94
CA ARG A 117 -12.10 7.76 1.12
C ARG A 117 -12.55 9.06 1.75
N ASP A 118 -12.89 9.00 3.03
CA ASP A 118 -13.32 10.13 3.85
C ASP A 118 -13.06 9.81 5.34
N ALA A 119 -13.64 10.61 6.25
CA ALA A 119 -13.44 10.47 7.69
C ALA A 119 -14.02 9.18 8.28
N GLU A 120 -14.93 8.51 7.57
CA GLU A 120 -15.66 7.34 8.05
C GLU A 120 -15.35 6.07 7.25
N HIS A 121 -14.70 6.21 6.09
CA HIS A 121 -14.54 5.13 5.13
C HIS A 121 -13.13 4.97 4.60
N VAL A 122 -12.78 3.71 4.36
CA VAL A 122 -11.58 3.31 3.62
C VAL A 122 -11.96 2.45 2.43
N LEU A 123 -11.14 2.54 1.39
CA LEU A 123 -11.18 1.69 0.21
C LEU A 123 -10.13 0.60 0.32
N VAL A 124 -10.56 -0.65 0.16
CA VAL A 124 -9.69 -1.82 0.07
C VAL A 124 -9.72 -2.32 -1.36
N PHE A 125 -8.61 -2.14 -2.07
CA PHE A 125 -8.38 -2.78 -3.37
C PHE A 125 -7.78 -4.16 -3.11
N GLY A 126 -8.38 -5.21 -3.64
CA GLY A 126 -7.92 -6.58 -3.40
C GLY A 126 -8.40 -7.56 -4.45
N ASN A 127 -8.11 -8.83 -4.24
CA ASN A 127 -8.43 -9.91 -5.18
C ASN A 127 -9.30 -10.98 -4.52
N ARG A 128 -10.32 -11.45 -5.25
CA ARG A 128 -11.16 -12.58 -4.84
C ARG A 128 -11.51 -13.42 -6.07
N ASN A 129 -11.30 -14.73 -5.99
CA ASN A 129 -11.65 -15.69 -7.04
C ASN A 129 -11.11 -15.31 -8.44
N GLY A 130 -9.84 -14.90 -8.52
CA GLY A 130 -9.18 -14.55 -9.78
C GLY A 130 -9.62 -13.21 -10.37
N GLN A 131 -10.28 -12.36 -9.61
CA GLN A 131 -10.79 -11.07 -10.07
C GLN A 131 -10.44 -9.95 -9.08
N GLY A 132 -10.24 -8.75 -9.61
CA GLY A 132 -10.04 -7.54 -8.82
C GLY A 132 -11.33 -7.07 -8.18
N ARG A 133 -11.22 -6.51 -6.98
CA ARG A 133 -12.32 -6.00 -6.16
C ARG A 133 -11.94 -4.68 -5.52
N LEU A 134 -12.91 -3.78 -5.44
CA LEU A 134 -12.87 -2.59 -4.61
C LEU A 134 -13.96 -2.69 -3.56
N LEU A 135 -13.56 -2.79 -2.30
CA LEU A 135 -14.48 -2.71 -1.17
C LEU A 135 -14.43 -1.32 -0.56
N ASP A 136 -15.60 -0.74 -0.32
CA ASP A 136 -15.78 0.42 0.54
C ASP A 136 -16.19 -0.06 1.94
N ARG A 137 -15.43 0.33 2.95
CA ARG A 137 -15.53 -0.17 4.32
C ARG A 137 -15.74 0.99 5.29
N THR A 138 -16.84 0.93 6.03
CA THR A 138 -17.04 1.84 7.17
C THR A 138 -16.09 1.46 8.30
N LEU A 139 -15.46 2.45 8.92
CA LEU A 139 -14.57 2.25 10.06
C LEU A 139 -15.34 1.88 11.33
N VAL A 140 -16.60 2.28 11.44
CA VAL A 140 -17.46 1.96 12.59
C VAL A 140 -18.60 1.06 12.13
N GLY A 141 -18.92 0.02 12.91
CA GLY A 141 -20.06 -0.87 12.66
C GLY A 141 -19.85 -1.93 11.57
N GLY A 142 -18.81 -1.81 10.74
CA GLY A 142 -18.38 -2.87 9.81
C GLY A 142 -19.22 -3.04 8.55
N GLY A 143 -19.97 -2.00 8.15
CA GLY A 143 -20.59 -1.90 6.84
C GLY A 143 -19.59 -2.08 5.70
N THR A 144 -20.00 -2.82 4.68
CA THR A 144 -19.20 -3.12 3.49
C THR A 144 -20.04 -2.98 2.24
N TRP A 145 -19.46 -2.36 1.22
CA TRP A 145 -20.05 -2.22 -0.11
C TRP A 145 -19.01 -2.60 -1.16
N GLU A 146 -19.39 -3.42 -2.15
CA GLU A 146 -18.51 -3.75 -3.28
C GLU A 146 -18.69 -2.68 -4.36
N ALA A 147 -17.80 -1.70 -4.38
CA ALA A 147 -17.92 -0.52 -5.23
C ALA A 147 -17.55 -0.81 -6.70
N TYR A 148 -16.65 -1.75 -6.96
CA TYR A 148 -16.25 -2.10 -8.32
C TYR A 148 -15.63 -3.50 -8.44
N VAL A 149 -15.76 -4.09 -9.62
CA VAL A 149 -15.22 -5.40 -9.98
C VAL A 149 -14.41 -5.29 -11.28
N TRP A 150 -13.16 -5.76 -11.24
CA TRP A 150 -12.36 -5.98 -12.44
C TRP A 150 -12.44 -7.44 -12.87
N PRO A 151 -12.45 -7.73 -14.19
CA PRO A 151 -12.44 -9.11 -14.68
C PRO A 151 -11.11 -9.82 -14.42
N GLN A 152 -10.04 -9.07 -14.16
CA GLN A 152 -8.69 -9.57 -13.88
C GLN A 152 -8.25 -9.18 -12.47
N PRO A 153 -7.35 -9.94 -11.83
CA PRO A 153 -6.76 -9.56 -10.56
C PRO A 153 -6.03 -8.21 -10.65
N ILE A 154 -6.08 -7.42 -9.58
CA ILE A 154 -5.26 -6.23 -9.38
C ILE A 154 -3.85 -6.69 -9.01
N SER A 155 -2.85 -6.18 -9.73
CA SER A 155 -1.43 -6.44 -9.46
C SER A 155 -0.79 -5.30 -8.66
N ALA A 156 -1.20 -4.06 -8.93
CA ALA A 156 -0.76 -2.88 -8.17
C ALA A 156 -1.78 -1.75 -8.26
N VAL A 157 -1.75 -0.83 -7.30
CA VAL A 157 -2.61 0.35 -7.26
C VAL A 157 -1.84 1.54 -6.68
N ALA A 158 -2.13 2.74 -7.19
CA ALA A 158 -1.66 4.01 -6.63
C ALA A 158 -2.75 5.07 -6.70
N ALA A 159 -2.92 5.83 -5.62
CA ALA A 159 -3.73 7.04 -5.64
C ALA A 159 -3.02 8.13 -6.45
N VAL A 160 -3.71 8.71 -7.42
CA VAL A 160 -3.24 9.83 -8.27
C VAL A 160 -4.06 11.10 -8.08
N GLY A 161 -5.07 11.04 -7.21
CA GLY A 161 -5.90 12.17 -6.77
C GLY A 161 -6.72 11.77 -5.55
N SER A 162 -7.54 12.69 -5.04
CA SER A 162 -8.37 12.45 -3.84
C SER A 162 -9.43 11.34 -4.02
N GLN A 163 -9.89 11.14 -5.26
CA GLN A 163 -10.88 10.12 -5.63
C GLN A 163 -10.49 9.39 -6.91
N SER A 164 -9.21 9.36 -7.26
CA SER A 164 -8.72 8.75 -8.49
C SER A 164 -7.51 7.86 -8.24
N TRP A 165 -7.54 6.66 -8.80
CA TRP A 165 -6.48 5.66 -8.67
C TRP A 165 -6.07 5.13 -10.03
N LEU A 166 -4.78 4.87 -10.21
CA LEU A 166 -4.32 3.96 -11.25
C LEU A 166 -4.32 2.54 -10.70
N VAL A 167 -4.91 1.63 -11.47
CA VAL A 167 -5.06 0.22 -11.14
C VAL A 167 -4.39 -0.57 -12.26
N ALA A 168 -3.29 -1.23 -11.93
CA ALA A 168 -2.64 -2.20 -12.80
C ALA A 168 -3.26 -3.59 -12.56
N LEU A 169 -3.52 -4.29 -13.64
CA LEU A 169 -4.11 -5.62 -13.65
C LEU A 169 -3.05 -6.69 -13.95
N ALA A 170 -3.34 -7.93 -13.59
CA ALA A 170 -2.42 -9.05 -13.75
C ALA A 170 -2.19 -9.46 -15.22
N ASP A 171 -3.06 -9.04 -16.14
CA ASP A 171 -2.91 -9.20 -17.59
C ASP A 171 -2.10 -8.07 -18.25
N GLY A 172 -1.59 -7.12 -17.46
CA GLY A 172 -0.87 -5.94 -17.95
C GLY A 172 -1.79 -4.77 -18.31
N GLY A 173 -3.11 -4.89 -18.15
CA GLY A 173 -4.02 -3.76 -18.31
C GLY A 173 -3.78 -2.66 -17.28
N LEU A 174 -3.76 -1.41 -17.73
CA LEU A 174 -3.70 -0.24 -16.85
C LEU A 174 -4.99 0.57 -16.99
N GLN A 175 -5.65 0.82 -15.86
CA GLN A 175 -6.91 1.56 -15.82
C GLN A 175 -6.85 2.71 -14.82
N ARG A 176 -7.58 3.78 -15.10
CA ARG A 176 -7.90 4.83 -14.13
C ARG A 176 -9.27 4.59 -13.56
N PHE A 177 -9.36 4.41 -12.26
CA PHE A 177 -10.62 4.30 -11.52
C PHE A 177 -10.91 5.61 -10.80
N THR A 178 -12.15 6.10 -10.93
CA THR A 178 -12.63 7.28 -10.20
C THR A 178 -13.84 6.92 -9.36
N TYR A 179 -13.72 7.05 -8.03
CA TYR A 179 -14.80 6.71 -7.10
C TYR A 179 -15.94 7.73 -7.22
N GLY A 180 -17.19 7.26 -7.27
CA GLY A 180 -18.38 8.10 -7.49
C GLY A 180 -18.54 8.65 -8.92
N GLY A 181 -17.60 8.35 -9.82
CA GLY A 181 -17.66 8.71 -11.25
C GLY A 181 -18.04 7.54 -12.15
N SER A 182 -17.58 7.57 -13.41
CA SER A 182 -17.88 6.59 -14.46
C SER A 182 -17.28 5.18 -14.28
N GLY A 183 -16.72 4.87 -13.10
CA GLY A 183 -16.02 3.60 -12.84
C GLY A 183 -14.57 3.60 -13.32
N ALA A 184 -14.12 2.48 -13.91
CA ALA A 184 -12.77 2.32 -14.42
C ALA A 184 -12.68 2.55 -15.93
N VAL A 185 -11.73 3.38 -16.36
CA VAL A 185 -11.46 3.70 -17.76
C VAL A 185 -10.09 3.15 -18.15
N PRO A 186 -9.96 2.37 -19.25
CA PRO A 186 -8.66 1.92 -19.74
C PRO A 186 -7.76 3.10 -20.13
N LEU A 187 -6.49 3.04 -19.75
CA LEU A 187 -5.45 3.95 -20.20
C LEU A 187 -4.51 3.29 -21.20
N GLY A 188 -4.24 2.00 -21.04
CA GLY A 188 -3.37 1.26 -21.94
C GLY A 188 -2.91 -0.06 -21.35
N SER A 189 -1.78 -0.55 -21.84
CA SER A 189 -1.12 -1.76 -21.34
C SER A 189 0.30 -1.45 -20.89
N THR A 190 0.73 -2.09 -19.80
CA THR A 190 2.10 -2.06 -19.29
C THR A 190 2.63 -3.50 -19.18
N PRO A 191 3.95 -3.70 -19.00
CA PRO A 191 4.41 -4.92 -18.36
C PRO A 191 3.66 -5.13 -17.04
N VAL A 192 3.50 -6.38 -16.59
CA VAL A 192 2.84 -6.67 -15.31
C VAL A 192 3.61 -6.00 -14.17
N LEU A 193 2.96 -5.09 -13.47
CA LEU A 193 3.56 -4.28 -12.42
C LEU A 193 3.37 -4.96 -11.06
N SER A 194 4.42 -5.03 -10.26
CA SER A 194 4.37 -5.50 -8.87
C SER A 194 4.04 -4.39 -7.86
N THR A 195 4.22 -3.13 -8.27
CA THR A 195 4.02 -1.96 -7.41
C THR A 195 3.79 -0.72 -8.26
N LEU A 196 3.01 0.23 -7.72
CA LEU A 196 2.78 1.55 -8.27
C LEU A 196 2.95 2.57 -7.16
N ALA A 197 3.51 3.73 -7.49
CA ALA A 197 3.55 4.87 -6.58
C ALA A 197 3.52 6.20 -7.32
N PHE A 198 2.71 7.14 -6.82
CA PHE A 198 2.54 8.45 -7.43
C PHE A 198 3.49 9.47 -6.81
N ASP A 199 4.21 10.19 -7.66
CA ASP A 199 4.97 11.37 -7.32
C ASP A 199 4.13 12.61 -7.65
N ALA A 200 3.49 13.16 -6.61
CA ALA A 200 2.65 14.33 -6.72
C ALA A 200 3.41 15.63 -7.06
N VAL A 201 4.74 15.67 -6.86
CA VAL A 201 5.55 16.86 -7.17
C VAL A 201 5.79 16.94 -8.67
N ASN A 202 6.19 15.84 -9.29
CA ASN A 202 6.49 15.81 -10.71
C ASN A 202 5.29 15.38 -11.58
N GLY A 203 4.20 14.90 -10.97
CA GLY A 203 2.99 14.48 -11.67
C GLY A 203 3.11 13.11 -12.36
N TRP A 204 4.08 12.28 -11.95
CA TRP A 204 4.36 11.00 -12.58
C TRP A 204 4.00 9.82 -11.67
N VAL A 205 3.65 8.70 -12.28
CA VAL A 205 3.53 7.42 -11.56
C VAL A 205 4.73 6.56 -11.89
N TYR A 206 5.31 5.94 -10.87
CA TYR A 206 6.38 4.96 -11.01
C TYR A 206 5.82 3.55 -10.83
N GLY A 207 6.13 2.68 -11.77
CA GLY A 207 5.79 1.25 -11.74
C GLY A 207 7.03 0.39 -11.59
N GLY A 208 6.97 -0.62 -10.74
CA GLY A 208 8.01 -1.64 -10.62
C GLY A 208 7.61 -2.92 -11.35
N THR A 209 8.54 -3.53 -12.09
CA THR A 209 8.33 -4.81 -12.74
C THR A 209 9.66 -5.56 -12.85
N GLY A 210 9.72 -6.79 -12.33
CA GLY A 210 10.97 -7.57 -12.30
C GLY A 210 12.14 -6.75 -11.74
N PHE A 211 13.16 -6.49 -12.57
CA PHE A 211 14.37 -5.73 -12.23
C PHE A 211 14.33 -4.28 -12.75
N GLN A 212 13.14 -3.77 -13.05
CA GLN A 212 12.94 -2.49 -13.72
C GLN A 212 11.98 -1.59 -12.94
N VAL A 213 12.27 -0.29 -12.96
CA VAL A 213 11.34 0.77 -12.59
C VAL A 213 11.06 1.58 -13.85
N LEU A 214 9.80 1.85 -14.13
CA LEU A 214 9.38 2.65 -15.29
C LEU A 214 8.49 3.81 -14.84
N ARG A 215 8.47 4.87 -15.64
CA ARG A 215 7.64 6.05 -15.41
C ARG A 215 6.42 5.99 -16.33
N ILE A 216 5.27 6.35 -15.78
CA ILE A 216 3.94 6.25 -16.40
C ILE A 216 3.27 7.61 -16.29
N ASP A 217 2.82 8.15 -17.42
CA ASP A 217 1.93 9.31 -17.43
C ASP A 217 0.54 8.89 -16.91
N PRO A 218 0.06 9.43 -15.78
CA PRO A 218 -1.24 9.05 -15.22
C PRO A 218 -2.44 9.53 -16.07
N GLY A 219 -2.23 10.46 -17.01
CA GLY A 219 -3.25 10.94 -17.92
C GLY A 219 -3.52 10.00 -19.09
N SER A 220 -2.45 9.46 -19.68
CA SER A 220 -2.51 8.65 -20.92
C SER A 220 -2.13 7.18 -20.73
N GLY A 221 -1.47 6.82 -19.63
CA GLY A 221 -0.88 5.49 -19.42
C GLY A 221 0.42 5.26 -20.21
N ALA A 222 0.93 6.26 -20.93
CA ALA A 222 2.17 6.15 -21.68
C ALA A 222 3.36 5.88 -20.77
N THR A 223 4.21 4.93 -21.16
CA THR A 223 5.39 4.53 -20.40
C THR A 223 6.66 5.12 -21.01
N GLU A 224 7.55 5.60 -20.16
CA GLU A 224 8.90 6.04 -20.54
C GLU A 224 9.96 4.95 -20.38
N PRO A 225 11.19 5.17 -20.88
CA PRO A 225 12.28 4.21 -20.73
C PRO A 225 12.48 3.79 -19.28
N ALA A 226 12.58 2.47 -19.06
CA ALA A 226 12.75 1.89 -17.74
C ALA A 226 14.20 1.98 -17.25
N TRP A 227 14.37 2.13 -15.95
CA TRP A 227 15.65 2.03 -15.25
C TRP A 227 15.83 0.62 -14.69
N THR A 228 16.99 0.02 -14.95
CA THR A 228 17.35 -1.27 -14.34
C THR A 228 17.88 -1.05 -12.93
N VAL A 229 17.40 -1.85 -11.99
CA VAL A 229 17.87 -1.85 -10.59
C VAL A 229 18.48 -3.21 -10.22
N ASN A 230 19.25 -3.22 -9.13
CA ASN A 230 19.91 -4.42 -8.64
C ASN A 230 18.98 -5.19 -7.70
N GLY A 231 18.20 -6.10 -8.27
CA GLY A 231 17.27 -6.97 -7.57
C GLY A 231 15.82 -6.78 -8.01
N PRO A 232 14.92 -7.70 -7.61
CA PRO A 232 13.50 -7.57 -7.91
C PRO A 232 12.88 -6.36 -7.19
N VAL A 233 12.09 -5.57 -7.91
CA VAL A 233 11.35 -4.43 -7.36
C VAL A 233 10.11 -4.94 -6.62
N LEU A 234 10.11 -4.80 -5.29
CA LEU A 234 8.98 -5.17 -4.44
C LEU A 234 8.07 -3.98 -4.11
N ARG A 235 8.66 -2.80 -3.94
CA ARG A 235 7.97 -1.54 -3.57
C ARG A 235 8.70 -0.37 -4.22
N VAL A 236 7.94 0.60 -4.71
CA VAL A 236 8.45 1.94 -5.04
C VAL A 236 7.87 2.93 -4.05
N LEU A 237 8.72 3.80 -3.50
CA LEU A 237 8.34 4.86 -2.58
C LEU A 237 9.00 6.16 -3.05
N PRO A 238 8.25 7.06 -3.70
CA PRO A 238 8.73 8.39 -4.05
C PRO A 238 9.03 9.14 -2.75
N LEU A 239 10.32 9.37 -2.48
CA LEU A 239 10.72 10.20 -1.36
C LEU A 239 10.56 11.66 -1.80
N LEU A 240 9.53 12.32 -1.28
CA LEU A 240 9.33 13.74 -1.53
C LEU A 240 10.39 14.51 -0.73
N ASN A 241 11.29 15.22 -1.42
CA ASN A 241 11.98 16.35 -0.79
C ASN A 241 10.90 17.41 -0.51
N ARG A 242 10.34 17.41 0.70
CA ARG A 242 9.50 18.49 1.21
C ARG A 242 10.35 19.41 2.06
#